data_AF-A0A1S8T9R7-F1
#
_entry.id   AF-A0A1S8T9R7-F1
#
_cell.length_a   1.000
_cell.length_b   1.000
_cell.length_c   1.000
_cell.angle_alpha   90.00
_cell.angle_beta   90.00
_cell.angle_gamma   90.00
#
_symmetry.space_group_name_H-M   'P 1'
#
loop_
_entity.id
_entity.type
_entity.pdbx_description
1 polymer ?
#
loop_
_entity_poly.entity_id
_entity_poly.type
_entity_poly.pdbx_seq_one_letter_code
_entity_poly.pdbx_strand_id
1 'polypeptide(L)' 'MIVSEIITNMIEYSKGNLHDINHFMKVYAYTKTIGECEKLDKNTQTVLEVPAIVHDIACPLC' A
#
# COMPACT_ATOMS: atom_id res chain seq x y z
N MET A 1 11.16 -3.15 8.03
CA MET A 1 9.69 -3.24 8.14
C MET A 1 9.22 -4.16 7.04
N ILE A 2 8.41 -5.17 7.34
CA ILE A 2 7.98 -6.10 6.31
C ILE A 2 6.69 -5.54 5.70
N VAL A 3 6.70 -5.21 4.41
CA VAL A 3 5.56 -4.64 3.68
C VAL A 3 4.27 -5.44 3.90
N SER A 4 4.39 -6.77 4.02
CA SER A 4 3.26 -7.65 4.34
C SER A 4 2.62 -7.38 5.70
N GLU A 5 3.38 -6.99 6.73
CA GLU A 5 2.82 -6.65 8.05
C GLU A 5 1.92 -5.41 7.96
N ILE A 6 2.32 -4.41 7.17
CA ILE A 6 1.53 -3.19 6.98
C ILE A 6 0.27 -3.48 6.19
N ILE A 7 0.37 -4.31 5.14
CA ILE A 7 -0.81 -4.76 4.38
C ILE A 7 -1.81 -5.45 5.31
N THR A 8 -1.36 -6.40 6.13
CA THR A 8 -2.23 -7.10 7.09
C THR A 8 -2.89 -6.12 8.06
N ASN A 9 -2.12 -5.19 8.62
CA ASN A 9 -2.67 -4.17 9.53
C ASN A 9 -3.70 -3.26 8.84
N MET A 10 -3.50 -2.87 7.58
CA MET A 10 -4.47 -2.07 6.84
C MET A 10 -5.74 -2.84 6.47
N ILE A 11 -5.63 -4.14 6.19
CA ILE A 11 -6.80 -5.02 6.00
C ILE A 11 -7.62 -5.08 7.29
N GLU A 12 -6.97 -5.27 8.44
CA GLU A 12 -7.63 -5.28 9.74
C GLU A 12 -8.27 -3.92 10.08
N TYR A 13 -7.56 -2.82 9.82
CA TYR A 13 -8.07 -1.45 10.00
C TYR A 13 -9.33 -1.18 9.17
N SER A 14 -9.39 -1.73 7.96
CA SER A 14 -10.53 -1.58 7.05
C SER A 14 -11.81 -2.29 7.53
N LYS A 15 -11.75 -3.13 8.58
CA LYS A 15 -12.90 -3.81 9.20
C LYS A 15 -13.84 -4.51 8.21
N GLY A 16 -13.28 -5.12 7.18
CA GLY A 16 -14.04 -5.81 6.13
C GLY A 16 -14.61 -4.91 5.03
N ASN A 17 -14.27 -3.61 5.01
CA ASN A 17 -14.60 -2.74 3.88
C ASN A 17 -13.81 -3.16 2.63
N LEU A 18 -14.47 -3.93 1.76
CA LEU A 18 -13.87 -4.44 0.53
C LEU A 18 -13.51 -3.33 -0.45
N HIS A 19 -14.18 -2.17 -0.39
CA HIS A 19 -13.85 -1.04 -1.25
C HIS A 19 -12.43 -0.54 -0.93
N ASP A 20 -12.19 -0.17 0.33
CA ASP A 20 -10.90 0.34 0.81
C ASP A 20 -9.79 -0.68 0.61
N ILE A 21 -10.04 -1.95 0.96
CA ILE A 21 -9.08 -3.04 0.77
C ILE A 21 -8.67 -3.17 -0.70
N ASN A 22 -9.63 -3.19 -1.61
CA ASN A 22 -9.33 -3.27 -3.03
C ASN A 22 -8.63 -2.02 -3.55
N HIS A 23 -8.98 -0.84 -3.04
CA HIS A 23 -8.37 0.43 -3.44
C HIS A 23 -6.88 0.47 -3.11
N PHE A 24 -6.50 0.35 -1.83
CA PHE A 24 -5.09 0.47 -1.47
C PHE A 24 -4.25 -0.70 -2.02
N MET A 25 -4.83 -1.90 -2.20
CA MET A 25 -4.11 -3.02 -2.82
C MET A 25 -3.81 -2.78 -4.31
N LYS A 26 -4.74 -2.14 -5.04
CA LYS A 26 -4.50 -1.71 -6.43
C LYS A 26 -3.40 -0.65 -6.50
N VAL A 27 -3.46 0.36 -5.62
CA VAL A 27 -2.43 1.39 -5.54
C VAL A 27 -1.08 0.77 -5.22
N TYR A 28 -0.98 -0.07 -4.18
CA TYR A 28 0.23 -0.82 -3.85
C TYR A 28 0.79 -1.59 -5.05
N ALA A 29 -0.05 -2.35 -5.77
CA ALA A 29 0.39 -3.13 -6.93
C ALA A 29 0.97 -2.24 -8.04
N TYR A 30 0.32 -1.13 -8.38
CA TYR A 30 0.84 -0.18 -9.36
C TYR A 30 2.14 0.46 -8.91
N THR A 31 2.19 0.91 -7.65
CA THR A 31 3.37 1.60 -7.11
C THR A 31 4.58 0.66 -7.07
N LYS A 32 4.35 -0.61 -6.69
CA LYS A 32 5.37 -1.65 -6.74
C LYS A 32 5.90 -1.85 -8.15
N THR A 33 5.01 -2.06 -9.12
CA THR A 33 5.40 -2.25 -10.53
C THR A 33 6.17 -1.06 -11.09
N ILE A 34 5.75 0.16 -10.76
CA ILE A 34 6.47 1.38 -11.17
C ILE A 34 7.88 1.38 -10.60
N GLY A 35 8.05 1.15 -9.30
CA GLY A 35 9.36 1.14 -8.67
C GLY A 35 10.30 0.04 -9.20
N GLU A 36 9.75 -1.14 -9.52
CA GLU A 36 10.49 -2.22 -10.18
C GLU A 36 10.94 -1.82 -11.60
N CYS A 37 10.07 -1.17 -12.38
CA CYS A 37 10.41 -0.65 -13.71
C CYS A 37 11.46 0.47 -13.66
N GLU A 38 11.44 1.31 -12.63
CA GLU A 38 12.44 2.37 -12.39
C GLU A 38 13.75 1.84 -11.80
N LYS A 39 13.80 0.54 -11.44
CA LYS A 39 14.96 -0.13 -10.83
C LYS A 39 15.38 0.52 -9.52
N LEU A 40 14.40 0.90 -8.70
CA LEU A 40 14.66 1.43 -7.36
C LEU A 40 15.41 0.41 -6.51
N ASP A 41 16.33 0.89 -5.67
CA ASP A 41 16.95 0.03 -4.67
C ASP A 41 15.92 -0.38 -3.60
N LYS A 42 16.24 -1.42 -2.85
CA LYS A 42 15.31 -2.00 -1.85
C LYS A 42 14.80 -0.97 -0.83
N ASN A 43 15.63 -0.03 -0.41
CA ASN A 43 15.22 0.98 0.55
C ASN A 43 14.23 1.96 -0.09
N THR A 44 14.54 2.46 -1.29
CA THR A 44 13.64 3.38 -2.01
C THR A 44 12.33 2.71 -2.40
N GLN A 45 12.37 1.43 -2.80
CA GLN A 45 11.18 0.62 -3.07
C GLN A 45 10.28 0.52 -1.83
N THR A 46 10.87 0.27 -0.65
CA THR A 46 10.12 0.20 0.61
C THR A 46 9.50 1.56 0.95
N VAL A 47 10.24 2.65 0.77
CA VAL A 47 9.76 4.02 1.01
C VAL A 47 8.63 4.41 0.05
N LEU A 48 8.57 3.79 -1.14
CA LEU A 48 7.50 3.99 -2.11
C LEU A 48 6.25 3.14 -1.76
N GLU A 49 6.44 1.87 -1.42
CA GLU A 49 5.35 0.91 -1.17
C GLU A 49 4.59 1.20 0.14
N VAL A 50 5.30 1.58 1.21
CA VAL A 50 4.67 1.78 2.52
C VAL A 50 3.64 2.91 2.51
N PRO A 51 3.95 4.13 2.01
CA PRO A 51 2.97 5.20 1.89
C PRO A 51 1.81 4.83 0.96
N ALA A 52 2.05 4.11 -0.14
CA ALA A 52 1.00 3.66 -1.05
C ALA A 52 -0.06 2.80 -0.33
N ILE A 53 0.36 1.97 0.64
CA ILE A 53 -0.56 1.14 1.43
C ILE A 53 -1.39 1.98 2.41
N VAL A 54 -0.81 3.02 3.03
CA VAL A 54 -1.46 3.79 4.11
C VAL A 54 -1.99 5.17 3.70
N HIS A 55 -1.87 5.55 2.42
CA HIS A 55 -2.12 6.92 1.94
C HIS A 55 -3.49 7.47 2.34
N ASP A 56 -4.52 6.61 2.35
CA ASP A 56 -5.91 6.96 2.67
C ASP A 56 -6.37 6.49 4.05
N ILE A 57 -5.46 6.14 4.98
CA ILE A 57 -5.83 5.61 6.31
C ILE A 57 -6.77 6.53 7.12
N ALA A 58 -6.77 7.82 6.84
CA ALA A 58 -7.64 8.81 7.50
C ALA A 58 -8.56 9.54 6.50
N CYS A 59 -8.74 9.02 5.28
CA CYS A 59 -9.55 9.64 4.24
C CYS A 59 -11.00 9.10 4.29
N PRO A 60 -12.01 9.94 4.55
CA PRO A 60 -13.40 9.49 4.65
C PRO A 60 -14.13 9.34 3.31
N LEU A 61 -13.48 9.68 2.17
CA LEU A 61 -14.13 9.86 0.86
C LEU A 61 -13.41 9.15 -0.28
N CYS A 62 -12.68 8.08 0.03
CA CYS A 62 -12.01 7.29 -0.99
C CYS A 62 -13.00 6.49 -1.85
#